data_AF-A0A822YZ52-F1
#
_entry.id   AF-A0A822YZ52-F1
#
_cell.length_a   1.000
_cell.length_b   1.000
_cell.length_c   1.000
_cell.angle_alpha   90.00
_cell.angle_beta   90.00
_cell.angle_gamma   90.00
#
_symmetry.space_group_name_H-M   'P 1'
#
loop_
_entity.id
_entity.type
_entity.pdbx_description
1 polymer ?
#
loop_
_entity_poly.entity_id
_entity_poly.type
_entity_poly.pdbx_seq_one_letter_code
_entity_poly.pdbx_strand_id
1 'polypeptide(L)' 'MAGSEQRVELKFRIFDGTDIGHSTYASSTTVAALKDRLVSQWPQG' A
#
# COMPACT_ATOMS: atom_id res chain seq x y z
N MET A 1 -15.88 -22.33 6.89
CA MET A 1 -14.45 -21.98 7.02
C MET A 1 -14.36 -20.48 6.94
N ALA A 2 -14.16 -19.80 8.07
CA ALA A 2 -14.01 -18.35 8.08
C ALA A 2 -12.70 -18.03 7.35
N GLY A 3 -12.79 -17.57 6.10
CA GLY A 3 -11.65 -17.11 5.34
C GLY A 3 -11.07 -15.91 6.07
N SER A 4 -10.06 -16.14 6.90
CA SER A 4 -9.20 -15.09 7.41
C SER A 4 -8.56 -14.47 6.17
N GLU A 5 -9.12 -13.35 5.70
CA GLU A 5 -8.50 -12.55 4.66
C GLU A 5 -7.09 -12.23 5.16
N GLN A 6 -6.08 -12.94 4.63
CA GLN A 6 -4.71 -12.72 5.03
C GLN A 6 -4.41 -11.27 4.67
N ARG A 7 -4.08 -10.48 5.69
CA ARG A 7 -3.85 -9.05 5.56
C ARG A 7 -2.41 -8.77 5.89
N VAL A 8 -1.81 -7.87 5.13
CA VAL A 8 -0.42 -7.44 5.26
C VAL A 8 -0.38 -5.94 5.46
N GLU A 9 0.44 -5.51 6.40
CA GLU A 9 0.72 -4.09 6.60
C GLU A 9 1.88 -3.69 5.69
N LEU A 10 1.67 -2.65 4.89
CA LEU A 10 2.66 -2.15 3.95
C LEU A 10 2.91 -0.67 4.22
N LYS A 11 4.17 -0.27 4.03
CA LYS A 11 4.63 1.12 3.92
C LYS A 11 5.65 1.20 2.79
N PHE A 12 5.70 2.34 2.11
CA PHE A 12 6.52 2.50 0.92
C PHE A 12 7.46 3.68 1.10
N ARG A 13 8.76 3.42 0.98
CA ARG A 13 9.78 4.47 1.01
C ARG A 13 10.01 5.02 -0.39
N ILE A 14 9.93 6.33 -0.56
CA ILE A 14 10.18 7.00 -1.83
C ILE A 14 11.61 7.57 -1.88
N PHE A 15 12.02 8.11 -3.03
CA PHE A 15 13.42 8.46 -3.34
C PHE A 15 14.03 9.52 -2.42
N ASP A 16 13.21 10.35 -1.76
CA ASP A 16 13.62 11.39 -0.83
C ASP A 16 13.81 10.87 0.62
N GLY A 17 13.54 9.58 0.86
CA GLY A 17 13.60 8.94 2.17
C GLY A 17 12.28 8.94 2.95
N THR A 18 11.24 9.61 2.47
CA THR A 18 9.91 9.67 3.09
C THR A 18 9.18 8.33 2.96
N ASP A 19 8.53 7.89 4.05
CA ASP A 19 7.60 6.75 4.03
C ASP A 19 6.17 7.23 3.75
N ILE A 20 5.49 6.61 2.78
CA ILE A 20 4.09 6.89 2.42
C ILE A 20 3.23 5.62 2.41
N GLY A 21 1.91 5.80 2.37
CA GLY A 21 0.95 4.71 2.12
C GLY A 21 0.87 3.65 3.22
N HIS A 22 1.16 4.03 4.47
CA HIS A 22 1.11 3.14 5.63
C HIS A 22 -0.33 2.65 5.85
N SER A 23 -0.61 1.40 5.50
CA SER A 23 -1.95 0.82 5.55
C SER A 23 -1.92 -0.70 5.51
N THR A 24 -3.05 -1.30 5.89
CA THR A 24 -3.27 -2.75 5.85
C THR A 24 -4.03 -3.14 4.59
N TYR A 25 -3.47 -4.07 3.83
CA TYR A 25 -4.01 -4.54 2.55
C TYR A 25 -4.34 -6.03 2.63
N ALA A 26 -5.38 -6.47 1.94
CA ALA A 26 -5.61 -7.90 1.74
C ALA A 26 -4.49 -8.48 0.86
N SER A 27 -4.06 -9.71 1.12
CA SER A 27 -3.07 -10.42 0.30
C SER A 27 -3.53 -10.67 -1.14
N SER A 28 -4.83 -10.53 -1.42
CA SER A 28 -5.41 -10.54 -2.77
C SER A 28 -5.32 -9.19 -3.50
N THR A 29 -4.86 -8.12 -2.83
CA THR A 29 -4.74 -6.79 -3.44
C THR A 29 -3.69 -6.84 -4.56
N THR A 30 -4.08 -6.42 -5.76
CA THR A 30 -3.17 -6.43 -6.91
C THR A 30 -2.12 -5.33 -6.83
N VAL A 31 -0.97 -5.56 -7.42
CA VAL A 31 0.10 -4.55 -7.52
C VAL A 31 -0.37 -3.29 -8.26
N ALA A 32 -1.24 -3.45 -9.26
CA ALA A 32 -1.82 -2.31 -9.98
C ALA A 32 -2.63 -1.40 -9.04
N ALA A 33 -3.52 -1.97 -8.23
CA ALA A 33 -4.31 -1.21 -7.26
C ALA A 33 -3.43 -0.54 -6.19
N LEU A 34 -2.33 -1.18 -5.79
CA LEU A 34 -1.34 -0.57 -4.87
C LEU A 34 -0.65 0.64 -5.52
N LYS A 35 -0.24 0.53 -6.80
CA LYS A 35 0.40 1.62 -7.53
C LYS A 35 -0.52 2.81 -7.73
N ASP A 36 -1.78 2.57 -8.13
CA ASP A 36 -2.75 3.66 -8.32
C ASP A 36 -2.98 4.45 -7.02
N ARG A 37 -3.08 3.74 -5.88
CA ARG A 37 -3.17 4.38 -4.56
C ARG A 37 -1.92 5.18 -4.21
N LEU A 38 -0.74 4.62 -4.45
CA LEU A 38 0.53 5.31 -4.17
C LEU A 38 0.70 6.59 -4.98
N VAL A 39 0.34 6.56 -6.27
CA VAL A 39 0.36 7.75 -7.14
C VAL A 39 -0.63 8.80 -6.63
N SER A 40 -1.82 8.38 -6.17
CA SER A 40 -2.81 9.31 -5.60
C SER A 40 -2.39 9.93 -4.25
N GLN A 41 -1.55 9.25 -3.47
CA GLN A 41 -1.04 9.73 -2.18
C GLN A 41 0.36 10.34 -2.30
N TRP A 42 0.86 10.50 -3.52
CA TRP A 42 2.20 10.99 -3.72
C TRP A 42 2.35 12.39 -3.12
N PRO A 43 3.41 12.65 -2.33
CA PRO A 43 3.66 13.98 -1.80
C PRO A 43 3.77 14.96 -2.95
N GLN A 44 2.84 15.91 -3.00
CA GLN A 44 3.02 17.09 -3.82
C GLN A 44 3.90 17.99 -2.97
N GLY A 45 5.16 18.15 -3.38
CA GLY A 45 6.18 18.87 -2.63
C GLY A 45 5.76 20.28 -2.21
#